data_AF-A0A7S3Y6F3-F1
#
_entry.id   AF-A0A7S3Y6F3-F1
#
_cell.length_a   1.000
_cell.length_b   1.000
_cell.length_c   1.000
_cell.angle_alpha   90.00
_cell.angle_beta   90.00
_cell.angle_gamma   90.00
#
_symmetry.space_group_name_H-M   'P 1'
#
loop_
_entity.id
_entity.type
_entity.pdbx_description
1 polymer ?
#
loop_
_entity_poly.entity_id
_entity_poly.type
_entity_poly.pdbx_seq_one_letter_code
_entity_poly.pdbx_strand_id
1 'polypeptide(L)'
;MFDLSMTKQNVFRVVLRVSLAFFVLLGLLVLRLERFVKSSSHDWLIRAGHLKHRLLQQDNTPVNPDDIDLDPTDAFLGSHNSTAAVWQFPPAAALVAVEKEKGGREGPAAPSPRGLYLLFHGCNHDPLDFFALPEDRRVTRHLLARGYVVLALGSLERRGRRCWGHAWPPE
;
A
#
# COMPACT_ATOMS: atom_id res chain seq x y z
N MET A 1 -5.53 63.14 33.05
CA MET A 1 -6.57 62.20 32.56
C MET A 1 -6.13 61.75 31.18
N PHE A 2 -5.48 60.58 31.08
CA PHE A 2 -4.92 60.09 29.81
C PHE A 2 -6.00 59.34 29.03
N ASP A 3 -6.14 59.73 27.76
CA ASP A 3 -7.18 59.28 26.85
C ASP A 3 -6.89 57.85 26.35
N LEU A 4 -7.43 56.86 27.06
CA LEU A 4 -7.34 55.42 26.75
C LEU A 4 -8.18 55.00 25.53
N SER A 5 -8.82 55.95 24.84
CA SER A 5 -9.71 55.67 23.71
C SER A 5 -8.96 55.35 22.42
N MET A 6 -7.81 55.99 22.16
CA MET A 6 -7.08 55.84 20.90
C MET A 6 -6.32 54.51 20.74
N THR A 7 -6.04 53.78 21.82
CA THR A 7 -5.29 52.51 21.74
C THR A 7 -6.14 51.34 21.23
N LYS A 8 -7.45 51.33 21.49
CA LYS A 8 -8.33 50.21 21.11
C LYS A 8 -8.52 50.09 19.59
N GLN A 9 -8.62 51.20 18.87
CA GLN A 9 -8.78 51.18 17.41
C GLN A 9 -7.53 50.66 16.68
N ASN A 10 -6.34 50.98 17.19
CA ASN A 10 -5.09 50.50 16.59
C ASN A 10 -4.88 49.01 16.83
N VAL A 11 -5.20 48.52 18.04
CA VAL A 11 -5.12 47.08 18.35
C VAL A 11 -6.09 46.28 17.47
N PHE A 12 -7.33 46.74 17.31
CA PHE A 12 -8.30 46.05 16.44
C PHE A 12 -7.83 45.94 14.98
N ARG A 13 -7.27 47.03 14.42
CA ARG A 13 -6.72 47.02 13.05
C ARG A 13 -5.54 46.07 12.89
N VAL A 14 -4.67 45.96 13.89
CA VAL A 14 -3.53 45.02 13.87
C VAL A 14 -4.02 43.57 13.93
N VAL A 15 -4.91 43.25 14.87
CA VAL A 15 -5.47 41.90 15.01
C VAL A 15 -6.20 41.48 13.72
N LEU A 16 -7.01 42.36 13.13
CA LEU A 16 -7.71 42.07 11.89
C LEU A 16 -6.74 41.77 10.73
N ARG A 17 -5.66 42.55 10.59
CA ARG A 17 -4.64 42.33 9.55
C ARG A 17 -3.89 41.02 9.73
N VAL A 18 -3.52 40.69 10.96
CA VAL A 18 -2.82 39.43 11.28
C VAL A 18 -3.73 38.22 11.02
N SER A 19 -5.00 38.29 11.44
CA SER A 19 -5.97 37.22 11.19
C SER A 19 -6.20 37.03 9.68
N LEU A 20 -6.39 38.11 8.92
CA LEU A 20 -6.55 38.01 7.46
C LEU A 20 -5.31 37.40 6.79
N ALA A 21 -4.11 37.82 7.17
CA ALA A 21 -2.87 37.25 6.65
C ALA A 21 -2.75 35.75 6.95
N PHE A 22 -3.12 35.33 8.16
CA PHE A 22 -3.13 33.92 8.55
C PHE A 22 -4.08 33.08 7.69
N PHE A 23 -5.32 33.53 7.48
CA PHE A 23 -6.28 32.79 6.66
C PHE A 23 -5.86 32.71 5.18
N VAL A 24 -5.24 33.75 4.62
CA VAL A 24 -4.70 33.71 3.26
C VAL A 24 -3.57 32.69 3.15
N LEU A 25 -2.63 32.69 4.10
CA LEU A 25 -1.53 31.72 4.12
C LEU A 25 -2.03 30.28 4.28
N LEU A 26 -3.01 30.06 5.15
CA LEU A 26 -3.63 28.75 5.34
C LEU A 26 -4.33 28.28 4.06
N GLY A 27 -5.06 29.15 3.37
CA GLY A 27 -5.69 28.84 2.08
C GLY A 27 -4.68 28.46 1.01
N LEU A 28 -3.57 29.19 0.91
CA LEU A 28 -2.48 28.88 -0.03
C LEU A 28 -1.80 27.54 0.29
N LEU A 29 -1.63 27.21 1.59
CA LEU A 29 -1.10 25.93 2.03
C LEU A 29 -2.00 24.77 1.61
N VAL A 30 -3.31 24.89 1.84
CA VAL A 30 -4.30 23.87 1.43
C VAL A 30 -4.28 23.66 -0.08
N LEU A 31 -4.29 24.73 -0.88
CA LEU A 31 -4.22 24.63 -2.34
C LEU A 31 -2.91 23.97 -2.81
N ARG A 32 -1.79 24.23 -2.13
CA ARG A 32 -0.51 23.59 -2.44
C ARG A 32 -0.53 22.10 -2.11
N LEU A 33 -1.13 21.71 -0.98
CA LEU A 33 -1.31 20.31 -0.59
C LEU A 33 -2.21 19.58 -1.59
N GLU A 34 -3.33 20.17 -2.02
CA GLU A 34 -4.19 19.55 -3.04
C GLU A 34 -3.46 19.32 -4.37
N ARG A 35 -2.65 20.29 -4.82
CA ARG A 35 -1.84 20.14 -6.03
C ARG A 35 -0.78 19.06 -5.87
N PHE A 36 -0.16 18.97 -4.70
CA PHE A 36 0.84 17.93 -4.40
C PHE A 36 0.20 16.53 -4.41
N VAL A 37 -0.97 16.37 -3.77
CA VAL A 37 -1.71 15.10 -3.80
C VAL A 37 -2.10 14.74 -5.25
N LYS A 38 -2.68 15.67 -6.02
CA LYS A 38 -3.06 15.41 -7.43
C LYS A 38 -1.86 15.07 -8.33
N SER A 39 -0.72 15.76 -8.16
CA SER A 39 0.49 15.48 -8.95
C SER A 39 1.09 14.12 -8.61
N SER A 40 1.12 13.74 -7.34
CA SER A 40 1.63 12.44 -6.89
C SER A 40 0.79 11.28 -7.46
N SER A 41 -0.53 11.46 -7.56
CA SER A 41 -1.44 10.45 -8.11
C SER A 41 -1.19 10.14 -9.60
N HIS A 42 -0.86 11.15 -10.42
CA HIS A 42 -0.66 10.95 -11.86
C HIS A 42 0.65 10.22 -12.18
N ASP A 43 1.75 10.56 -11.50
CA ASP A 43 3.04 9.88 -11.70
C ASP A 43 2.97 8.41 -11.25
N TRP A 44 2.15 8.11 -10.25
CA TRP A 44 1.97 6.75 -9.75
C TRP A 44 1.18 5.87 -10.73
N LEU A 45 0.11 6.40 -11.35
CA LEU A 45 -0.67 5.68 -12.36
C LEU A 45 0.15 5.35 -13.61
N ILE A 46 1.05 6.25 -14.04
CA ILE A 46 1.94 6.00 -15.18
C ILE A 46 2.93 4.86 -14.87
N ARG A 47 3.49 4.80 -13.66
CA ARG A 47 4.41 3.72 -13.26
C ARG A 47 3.70 2.37 -13.08
N ALA A 48 2.50 2.36 -12.52
CA ALA A 48 1.68 1.15 -12.38
C ALA A 48 1.29 0.57 -13.75
N GLY A 49 0.94 1.42 -14.72
CA GLY A 49 0.64 0.99 -16.09
C GLY A 49 1.83 0.34 -16.80
N HIS A 50 3.03 0.88 -16.61
CA HIS A 50 4.25 0.35 -17.23
C HIS A 50 4.66 -1.03 -16.67
N LEU A 51 4.33 -1.33 -15.41
CA LEU A 51 4.54 -2.65 -14.82
C LEU A 51 3.56 -3.69 -15.38
N LYS A 52 2.29 -3.31 -15.58
CA LYS A 52 1.26 -4.19 -16.13
C LYS A 52 1.57 -4.63 -17.57
N HIS A 53 2.06 -3.72 -18.41
CA HIS A 53 2.43 -4.06 -19.80
C HIS A 53 3.61 -5.04 -19.88
N ARG A 54 4.55 -4.96 -18.93
CA ARG A 54 5.72 -5.87 -18.92
C ARG A 54 5.35 -7.28 -18.45
N LEU A 55 4.33 -7.41 -17.59
CA LEU A 55 3.84 -8.70 -17.09
C LEU A 55 2.89 -9.41 -18.07
N LEU A 56 2.15 -8.68 -18.91
CA LEU A 56 1.22 -9.27 -19.90
C LEU A 56 1.90 -9.71 -21.21
N GLN A 57 3.17 -9.40 -21.41
CA GLN A 57 3.91 -9.78 -22.62
C GLN A 57 4.71 -11.08 -22.46
N GLN A 58 4.59 -11.72 -21.29
CA GLN A 58 5.25 -12.98 -20.96
C GLN A 58 4.20 -14.10 -20.98
N ASP A 59 4.29 -14.95 -22.01
CA ASP A 59 3.57 -16.21 -22.25
C ASP A 59 2.11 -16.21 -22.74
N ASN A 60 1.97 -16.38 -24.06
CA ASN A 60 0.78 -16.89 -24.74
C ASN A 60 1.03 -18.28 -25.36
N THR A 61 1.78 -19.16 -24.69
CA THR A 61 1.85 -20.57 -25.11
C THR A 61 0.73 -21.38 -24.47
N PRO A 62 -0.09 -22.12 -25.25
CA PRO A 62 -1.14 -22.97 -24.71
C PRO A 62 -0.52 -24.09 -23.87
N VAL A 63 -0.86 -24.14 -22.58
CA VAL A 63 -0.37 -25.16 -21.64
C VAL A 63 -1.30 -26.36 -21.66
N ASN A 64 -0.72 -27.53 -21.90
CA ASN A 64 -1.39 -28.83 -21.89
C ASN A 64 -1.59 -29.30 -20.43
N PRO A 65 -2.82 -29.64 -20.01
CA PRO A 65 -3.12 -29.98 -18.60
C PRO A 65 -2.44 -31.25 -18.08
N ASP A 66 -1.93 -32.10 -18.98
CA ASP A 66 -1.27 -33.36 -18.60
C ASP A 66 0.26 -33.20 -18.39
N ASP A 67 0.83 -32.02 -18.69
CA ASP A 67 2.25 -31.70 -18.49
C ASP A 67 2.53 -30.97 -17.16
N ILE A 68 1.62 -31.05 -16.18
CA ILE A 68 1.85 -30.50 -14.83
C ILE A 68 2.74 -31.47 -14.04
N ASP A 69 4.00 -31.52 -14.45
CA ASP A 69 5.07 -31.86 -13.53
C ASP A 69 5.21 -30.69 -12.56
N LEU A 70 5.15 -30.94 -11.26
CA LEU A 70 5.24 -29.92 -10.22
C LEU A 70 6.69 -29.46 -10.06
N ASP A 71 7.25 -28.88 -11.12
CA ASP A 71 8.46 -28.07 -10.98
C ASP A 71 8.06 -26.75 -10.27
N PRO A 72 8.68 -26.37 -9.13
CA PRO A 72 8.07 -25.41 -8.21
C PRO A 72 7.99 -23.96 -8.69
N THR A 73 8.53 -23.64 -9.85
CA THR A 73 8.89 -22.26 -10.20
C THR A 73 7.88 -21.51 -11.08
N ASP A 74 7.12 -22.16 -11.97
CA ASP A 74 6.57 -21.38 -13.10
C ASP A 74 5.04 -21.21 -13.20
N ALA A 75 4.24 -21.83 -12.33
CA ALA A 75 2.76 -21.80 -12.49
C ALA A 75 2.00 -20.80 -11.59
N PHE A 76 2.35 -19.51 -11.59
CA PHE A 76 1.51 -18.49 -10.91
C PHE A 76 1.20 -17.21 -11.70
N LEU A 77 1.56 -17.11 -12.98
CA LEU A 77 1.04 -16.04 -13.84
C LEU A 77 -0.20 -16.45 -14.66
N GLY A 78 -0.60 -17.73 -14.65
CA GLY A 78 -1.65 -18.27 -15.53
C GLY A 78 -3.05 -18.48 -14.92
N SER A 79 -3.34 -18.07 -13.69
CA SER A 79 -4.69 -18.20 -13.12
C SER A 79 -5.45 -16.88 -13.15
N HIS A 80 -6.41 -16.79 -14.08
CA HIS A 80 -7.14 -15.61 -14.51
C HIS A 80 -7.99 -14.85 -13.45
N ASN A 81 -7.84 -15.06 -12.14
CA ASN A 81 -8.76 -14.45 -11.16
C ASN A 81 -8.13 -13.97 -9.84
N SER A 82 -6.80 -13.85 -9.72
CA SER A 82 -6.20 -13.31 -8.48
C SER A 82 -4.91 -12.55 -8.75
N THR A 83 -5.01 -11.22 -8.82
CA THR A 83 -3.85 -10.33 -8.81
C THR A 83 -3.50 -9.99 -7.36
N ALA A 84 -2.28 -10.37 -6.94
CA ALA A 84 -1.71 -9.91 -5.68
C ALA A 84 -1.19 -8.48 -5.89
N ALA A 85 -1.88 -7.48 -5.33
CA ALA A 85 -1.41 -6.10 -5.36
C ALA A 85 -0.60 -5.84 -4.08
N VAL A 86 0.71 -5.61 -4.24
CA VAL A 86 1.61 -5.22 -3.13
C VAL A 86 1.53 -3.72 -2.94
N TRP A 87 0.80 -3.29 -1.91
CA TRP A 87 0.69 -1.88 -1.53
C TRP A 87 1.85 -1.52 -0.59
N GLN A 88 2.87 -0.83 -1.10
CA GLN A 88 3.91 -0.23 -0.27
C GLN A 88 3.40 1.08 0.34
N PHE A 89 2.92 1.03 1.59
CA PHE A 89 2.66 2.24 2.37
C PHE A 89 3.95 2.71 3.06
N PRO A 90 4.35 3.99 2.96
CA PRO A 90 5.37 4.55 3.84
C PRO A 90 4.80 4.79 5.26
N PRO A 91 5.48 4.35 6.35
CA PRO A 91 6.37 3.20 6.45
C PRO A 91 5.87 2.21 7.54
N ALA A 92 5.29 1.06 7.17
CA ALA A 92 5.25 -0.16 8.02
C ALA A 92 4.51 -1.36 7.40
N ALA A 93 3.72 -1.19 6.34
CA ALA A 93 2.91 -2.29 5.83
C ALA A 93 3.07 -2.43 4.31
N ALA A 94 3.45 -3.63 3.87
CA ALA A 94 3.12 -4.10 2.54
C ALA A 94 1.75 -4.79 2.66
N LEU A 95 0.67 -4.10 2.29
CA LEU A 95 -0.63 -4.77 2.24
C LEU A 95 -0.64 -5.57 0.93
N VAL A 96 -0.69 -6.91 1.00
CA VAL A 96 -1.05 -7.68 -0.20
C VAL A 96 -2.57 -7.83 -0.17
N ALA A 97 -3.26 -6.89 -0.81
CA ALA A 97 -4.66 -7.08 -1.09
C ALA A 97 -4.75 -8.00 -2.31
N VAL A 98 -5.40 -9.15 -2.16
CA VAL A 98 -5.92 -9.87 -3.32
C VAL A 98 -7.05 -9.01 -3.86
N GLU A 99 -6.73 -8.13 -4.80
CA GLU A 99 -7.73 -7.32 -5.45
C GLU A 99 -8.52 -8.26 -6.36
N LYS A 100 -9.83 -8.40 -6.09
CA LYS A 100 -10.74 -9.05 -7.02
C LYS A 100 -10.71 -8.20 -8.29
N GLU A 101 -10.15 -8.72 -9.38
CA GLU A 101 -10.09 -7.97 -10.64
C GLU A 101 -11.50 -7.49 -11.01
N LYS A 102 -11.64 -6.17 -11.19
CA LYS A 102 -12.92 -5.47 -11.39
C LYS A 102 -13.56 -5.72 -12.78
N GLY A 103 -13.12 -6.76 -13.51
CA GLY A 103 -13.49 -6.98 -14.91
C GLY A 103 -13.92 -8.41 -15.27
N GLY A 104 -13.84 -9.37 -14.35
CA GLY A 104 -14.27 -10.74 -14.61
C GLY A 104 -15.73 -10.92 -14.24
N ARG A 105 -16.55 -11.32 -15.23
CA ARG A 105 -17.83 -12.06 -15.15
C ARG A 105 -18.37 -12.23 -13.73
N GLU A 106 -19.61 -11.81 -13.46
CA GLU A 106 -20.33 -12.06 -12.19
C GLU A 106 -20.35 -13.56 -11.85
N GLY A 107 -19.25 -14.05 -11.32
CA GLY A 107 -19.15 -15.34 -10.70
C GLY A 107 -19.91 -15.31 -9.38
N PRO A 108 -20.21 -16.50 -8.83
CA PRO A 108 -20.81 -16.58 -7.51
C PRO A 108 -20.07 -15.66 -6.53
N ALA A 109 -20.82 -14.95 -5.69
CA ALA A 109 -20.26 -14.03 -4.71
C ALA A 109 -19.10 -14.72 -3.98
N ALA A 110 -17.93 -14.09 -4.02
CA ALA A 110 -16.75 -14.67 -3.39
C ALA A 110 -17.09 -14.89 -1.90
N PRO A 111 -16.75 -16.06 -1.33
CA PRO A 111 -17.06 -16.34 0.06
C PRO A 111 -16.44 -15.26 0.96
N SER A 112 -17.16 -14.88 2.01
CA SER A 112 -16.65 -13.92 2.99
C SER A 112 -15.37 -14.47 3.64
N PRO A 113 -14.36 -13.61 3.90
CA PRO A 113 -13.11 -14.06 4.48
C PRO A 113 -13.35 -14.61 5.88
N ARG A 114 -12.71 -15.74 6.21
CA ARG A 114 -12.83 -16.41 7.51
C ARG A 114 -12.05 -15.73 8.63
N GLY A 115 -11.08 -14.89 8.28
CA GLY A 115 -10.24 -14.18 9.23
C GLY A 115 -9.04 -13.53 8.56
N LEU A 116 -8.20 -12.91 9.38
CA LEU A 116 -7.00 -12.18 9.00
C LEU A 116 -5.76 -12.85 9.61
N TYR A 117 -4.76 -13.13 8.79
CA TYR A 117 -3.43 -13.56 9.22
C TYR A 117 -2.42 -12.44 8.97
N LEU A 118 -1.66 -12.11 10.01
CA LEU A 118 -0.53 -11.19 9.93
C LEU A 118 0.77 -11.99 9.94
N LEU A 119 1.57 -11.84 8.88
CA LEU A 119 2.85 -12.53 8.71
C LEU A 119 3.99 -11.54 8.95
N PHE A 120 4.94 -11.95 9.79
CA PHE A 120 6.12 -11.18 10.16
C PHE A 120 7.36 -11.94 9.67
N HIS A 121 8.15 -11.33 8.80
CA HIS A 121 9.35 -11.97 8.26
C HIS A 121 10.48 -12.03 9.30
N GLY A 122 11.44 -12.92 9.10
CA GLY A 122 12.67 -12.95 9.90
C GLY A 122 13.62 -11.79 9.59
N CYS A 123 14.69 -11.65 10.39
CA CYS A 123 15.81 -10.79 10.01
C CYS A 123 16.39 -11.21 8.66
N ASN A 124 16.87 -10.25 7.89
CA ASN A 124 17.40 -10.38 6.53
C ASN A 124 16.38 -10.87 5.48
N HIS A 125 15.09 -10.84 5.79
CA HIS A 125 14.00 -11.18 4.86
C HIS A 125 13.14 -9.95 4.52
N ASP A 126 12.34 -10.07 3.45
CA ASP A 126 11.35 -9.08 3.03
C ASP A 126 9.93 -9.68 3.18
N PRO A 127 8.88 -8.89 3.46
CA PRO A 127 7.51 -9.40 3.42
C PRO A 127 7.13 -10.07 2.07
N LEU A 128 7.79 -9.70 0.97
CA LEU A 128 7.56 -10.34 -0.33
C LEU A 128 8.00 -11.82 -0.36
N ASP A 129 8.92 -12.21 0.53
CA ASP A 129 9.44 -13.57 0.60
C ASP A 129 8.33 -14.60 0.88
N PHE A 130 7.28 -14.20 1.60
CA PHE A 130 6.06 -15.02 1.82
C PHE A 130 5.32 -15.43 0.55
N PHE A 131 5.59 -14.77 -0.57
CA PHE A 131 4.96 -15.03 -1.86
C PHE A 131 5.98 -15.53 -2.89
N ALA A 132 7.27 -15.28 -2.68
CA ALA A 132 8.34 -15.61 -3.60
C ALA A 132 9.10 -16.90 -3.23
N LEU A 133 9.44 -17.09 -1.95
CA LEU A 133 10.24 -18.24 -1.51
C LEU A 133 9.40 -19.53 -1.46
N PRO A 134 9.91 -20.69 -1.91
CA PRO A 134 9.14 -21.93 -1.98
C PRO A 134 8.54 -22.36 -0.64
N GLU A 135 9.29 -22.23 0.44
CA GLU A 135 8.90 -22.63 1.79
C GLU A 135 7.77 -21.73 2.31
N ASP A 136 7.94 -20.42 2.23
CA ASP A 136 6.97 -19.46 2.76
C ASP A 136 5.71 -19.36 1.89
N ARG A 137 5.86 -19.51 0.57
CA ARG A 137 4.75 -19.57 -0.39
C ARG A 137 3.80 -20.72 -0.07
N ARG A 138 4.29 -21.85 0.44
CA ARG A 138 3.43 -22.97 0.87
C ARG A 138 2.51 -22.55 2.02
N VAL A 139 3.03 -21.81 3.00
CA VAL A 139 2.24 -21.29 4.13
C VAL A 139 1.17 -20.32 3.63
N THR A 140 1.55 -19.35 2.81
CA THR A 140 0.62 -18.36 2.25
C THR A 140 -0.48 -19.01 1.42
N ARG A 141 -0.13 -19.97 0.54
CA ARG A 141 -1.11 -20.74 -0.24
C ARG A 141 -2.07 -21.51 0.66
N HIS A 142 -1.57 -22.12 1.73
CA HIS A 142 -2.37 -22.88 2.67
C HIS A 142 -3.41 -22.03 3.43
N LEU A 143 -3.06 -20.77 3.74
CA LEU A 143 -3.95 -19.79 4.35
C LEU A 143 -5.00 -19.28 3.36
N LEU A 144 -4.57 -18.89 2.16
CA LEU A 144 -5.46 -18.40 1.11
C LEU A 144 -6.47 -19.48 0.67
N ALA A 145 -6.03 -20.73 0.48
CA ALA A 145 -6.90 -21.85 0.12
C ALA A 145 -7.96 -22.15 1.19
N ARG A 146 -7.74 -21.72 2.44
CA ARG A 146 -8.73 -21.84 3.51
C ARG A 146 -9.69 -20.66 3.60
N GLY A 147 -9.54 -19.62 2.79
CA GLY A 147 -10.37 -18.42 2.81
C GLY A 147 -9.93 -17.38 3.85
N TYR A 148 -8.67 -17.38 4.25
CA TYR A 148 -8.11 -16.29 5.07
C TYR A 148 -7.54 -15.18 4.20
N VAL A 149 -7.58 -13.95 4.71
CA VAL A 149 -6.81 -12.82 4.17
C VAL A 149 -5.43 -12.83 4.82
N VAL A 150 -4.38 -12.62 4.03
CA VAL A 150 -2.99 -12.66 4.50
C VAL A 150 -2.34 -11.30 4.29
N LEU A 151 -1.75 -10.74 5.34
CA LEU A 151 -0.98 -9.50 5.29
C LEU A 151 0.46 -9.77 5.72
N ALA A 152 1.42 -9.56 4.81
CA ALA A 152 2.84 -9.67 5.13
C ALA A 152 3.40 -8.28 5.49
N LEU A 153 3.76 -8.09 6.76
CA LEU A 153 4.22 -6.81 7.26
C LEU A 153 5.73 -6.67 7.08
N GLY A 154 6.18 -5.49 6.68
CA GLY A 154 7.60 -5.18 6.50
C GLY A 154 8.16 -4.43 7.70
N SER A 155 9.38 -4.76 8.12
CA SER A 155 10.06 -4.03 9.19
C SER A 155 10.30 -2.55 8.84
N LEU A 156 10.36 -1.71 9.88
CA LEU A 156 10.75 -0.29 9.75
C LEU A 156 12.21 -0.15 9.29
N GLU A 157 13.09 -1.05 9.74
CA GLU A 157 14.46 -1.12 9.24
C GLU A 157 14.45 -1.66 7.81
N ARG A 158 14.53 -0.79 6.80
CA ARG A 158 14.55 -1.18 5.38
C ARG A 158 15.98 -1.37 4.84
N ARG A 159 16.98 -0.86 5.56
CA ARG A 159 18.40 -0.89 5.17
C ARG A 159 19.18 -1.59 6.26
N GLY A 160 20.04 -2.53 5.90
CA GLY A 160 20.80 -3.32 6.87
C GLY A 160 20.12 -4.66 7.11
N ARG A 161 19.81 -4.96 8.38
CA ARG A 161 19.42 -6.32 8.78
C ARG A 161 17.96 -6.65 8.53
N ARG A 162 17.13 -5.66 8.13
CA ARG A 162 15.69 -5.86 7.90
C ARG A 162 15.03 -6.62 9.04
N CYS A 163 15.30 -6.18 10.27
CA CYS A 163 14.79 -6.80 11.48
C CYS A 163 13.66 -5.96 12.07
N TRP A 164 12.78 -6.63 12.81
CA TRP A 164 12.00 -5.98 13.86
C TRP A 164 13.01 -5.47 14.88
N GLY A 165 13.17 -4.15 15.01
CA GLY A 165 14.23 -3.57 15.85
C GLY A 165 14.17 -4.04 17.31
N HIS A 166 15.18 -3.68 18.11
CA HIS A 166 15.30 -4.08 19.52
C HIS A 166 14.11 -3.69 20.42
N ALA A 167 13.21 -2.82 19.96
CA ALA A 167 12.08 -2.29 20.73
C ALA A 167 10.75 -3.04 20.51
N TRP A 168 10.77 -4.29 20.01
CA TRP A 168 9.56 -5.08 19.81
C TRP A 168 9.60 -6.44 20.55
N PRO A 169 8.63 -6.72 21.45
CA PRO A 169 7.67 -5.78 22.01
C PRO A 169 8.38 -4.74 22.89
N PRO A 170 7.84 -3.51 23.03
CA PRO A 170 8.37 -2.56 24.00
C PRO A 170 8.13 -3.10 25.42
N GLU A 171 9.16 -3.06 26.27
CA GLU A 171 9.03 -3.23 27.72
C GLU A 171 8.20 -2.09 28.34
#